data_AF-A0A0B6Z3S2-F1
#
_entry.id   AF-A0A0B6Z3S2-F1
#
_cell.length_a   1.000
_cell.length_b   1.000
_cell.length_c   1.000
_cell.angle_alpha   90.00
_cell.angle_beta   90.00
_cell.angle_gamma   90.00
#
_symmetry.space_group_name_H-M   'P 1'
#
loop_
_entity.id
_entity.type
_entity.pdbx_description
1 polymer ?
#
loop_
_entity_poly.entity_id
_entity_poly.type
_entity_poly.pdbx_seq_one_letter_code
_entity_poly.pdbx_strand_id
1 'polypeptide(L)'
;DDEGVYECQISSTDRDLRRYVHLSVKPGKRKQKTKTEIDYIPPSGPEINITGKTYVEKNQKLRLVCNATGAGHSPDSLDWFLNGQKLATDVDKKVFIQMQVSLMEKTISSVLEVEDVDMDDAGIYVCRTSDLQVASTRVDVLNADTNNVKRGTEKDTTSEKSESSKSKQDSLNKRSDSHAGRHSSTFSKLLFSLILTIIFSRFQNHFLLPT
;
A
#
# COMPACT_ATOMS: atom_id res chain seq x y z
N ASP A 1 -0.98 28.43 20.87
CA ASP A 1 -0.39 28.39 22.22
C ASP A 1 0.47 27.14 22.45
N ASP A 2 0.88 26.49 21.36
CA ASP A 2 1.59 25.21 21.34
C ASP A 2 3.13 25.39 21.34
N GLU A 3 3.62 26.56 21.74
CA GLU A 3 5.06 26.83 21.88
C GLU A 3 5.53 26.48 23.29
N GLY A 4 6.59 25.67 23.38
CA GLY A 4 7.12 25.21 24.66
C GLY A 4 8.10 24.06 24.52
N VAL A 5 8.57 23.55 25.67
CA VAL A 5 9.43 22.36 25.74
C VAL A 5 8.56 21.13 25.98
N TYR A 6 8.71 20.14 25.11
CA TYR A 6 8.08 18.82 25.17
C TYR A 6 9.10 17.79 25.64
N GLU A 7 8.65 16.81 26.43
CA GLU A 7 9.48 15.71 26.93
C GLU A 7 9.01 14.38 26.32
N CYS A 8 9.94 13.65 25.70
CA CYS A 8 9.75 12.25 25.35
C CYS A 8 10.47 11.41 26.41
N GLN A 9 9.71 10.68 27.23
CA GLN A 9 10.23 9.75 28.23
C GLN A 9 9.97 8.31 27.77
N ILE A 10 11.01 7.47 27.77
CA ILE A 10 10.92 6.04 27.45
C ILE A 10 11.14 5.25 28.75
N SER A 11 10.14 4.46 29.13
CA SER A 11 10.25 3.53 30.24
C SER A 11 11.11 2.31 29.84
N SER A 12 12.38 2.33 30.25
CA SER A 12 13.29 1.17 30.19
C SER A 12 13.74 0.81 31.60
N THR A 13 13.91 -0.47 31.88
CA THR A 13 14.41 -0.98 33.17
C THR A 13 15.86 -0.60 33.42
N ASP A 14 16.64 -0.44 32.34
CA ASP A 14 18.10 -0.43 32.43
C ASP A 14 18.68 0.99 32.43
N ARG A 15 17.93 1.97 31.89
CA ARG A 15 18.31 3.40 31.83
C ARG A 15 17.08 4.30 31.77
N ASP A 16 17.13 5.44 32.47
CA ASP A 16 16.17 6.53 32.27
C ASP A 16 16.50 7.27 30.96
N LEU A 17 15.63 7.14 29.97
CA LEU A 17 15.82 7.69 28.63
C LEU A 17 14.81 8.81 28.39
N ARG A 18 15.28 10.06 28.51
CA ARG A 18 14.49 11.27 28.30
C ARG A 18 15.09 12.14 27.22
N ARG A 19 14.25 12.76 26.40
CA ARG A 19 14.64 13.73 25.39
C ARG A 19 13.72 14.94 25.42
N TYR A 20 14.31 16.11 25.62
CA TYR A 20 13.60 17.39 25.52
C TYR A 20 13.63 17.91 24.09
N VAL A 21 12.50 18.48 23.64
CA VAL A 21 12.31 19.08 22.32
C VAL A 21 11.69 20.46 22.51
N HIS A 22 12.36 21.51 22.07
CA HIS A 22 11.80 22.86 22.08
C HIS A 22 11.01 23.10 20.79
N LEU A 23 9.69 23.24 20.89
CA LEU A 23 8.81 23.61 19.79
C LEU A 23 8.57 25.12 19.82
N SER A 24 9.01 25.82 18.78
CA SER A 24 8.68 27.24 18.57
C SER A 24 7.63 27.40 17.47
N VAL A 25 6.52 28.06 17.79
CA VAL A 25 5.38 28.20 16.87
C VAL A 25 5.44 29.56 16.19
N LYS A 26 6.03 29.58 14.99
CA LYS A 26 6.06 30.79 14.17
C LYS A 26 4.62 31.16 13.75
N PRO A 27 4.20 32.44 13.89
CA PRO A 27 2.86 32.84 13.52
C PRO A 27 2.62 32.59 12.03
N GLY A 28 1.60 31.78 11.73
CA GLY A 28 1.21 31.51 10.34
C GLY A 28 0.84 32.81 9.65
N LYS A 29 1.53 33.14 8.55
CA LYS A 29 1.18 34.28 7.70
C LYS A 29 -0.17 34.03 7.03
N ARG A 30 -1.27 34.30 7.74
CA ARG A 30 -2.60 34.44 7.13
C ARG A 30 -2.45 35.41 5.97
N LYS A 31 -2.84 34.99 4.77
CA LYS A 31 -2.87 35.83 3.56
C LYS A 31 -3.94 36.92 3.73
N GLN A 32 -3.67 37.92 4.57
CA GLN A 32 -4.43 39.15 4.58
C GLN A 32 -4.24 39.80 3.22
N LYS A 33 -5.34 39.94 2.48
CA LYS A 33 -5.38 40.48 1.12
C LYS A 33 -5.29 42.01 1.17
N THR A 34 -4.21 42.53 1.75
CA THR A 34 -3.92 43.97 1.82
C THR A 34 -3.54 44.46 0.42
N LYS A 35 -4.46 45.21 -0.18
CA LYS A 35 -4.37 45.78 -1.53
C LYS A 35 -3.37 46.96 -1.54
N THR A 36 -2.07 46.68 -1.49
CA THR A 36 -1.00 47.68 -1.68
C THR A 36 0.26 47.05 -2.27
N GLU A 37 0.21 46.82 -3.59
CA GLU A 37 1.27 47.03 -4.59
C GLU A 37 2.69 47.40 -4.07
N ILE A 38 3.59 46.41 -3.96
CA ILE A 38 4.76 46.20 -4.85
C ILE A 38 4.97 44.69 -4.92
N ASP A 39 5.21 44.15 -6.13
CA ASP A 39 5.13 42.72 -6.43
C ASP A 39 6.36 41.89 -5.99
N TYR A 40 6.66 41.90 -4.69
CA TYR A 40 7.42 40.82 -4.07
C TYR A 40 6.46 39.65 -3.81
N ILE A 41 6.29 38.79 -4.82
CA ILE A 41 5.83 37.42 -4.60
C ILE A 41 6.82 36.82 -3.58
N PRO A 42 6.42 36.56 -2.31
CA PRO A 42 7.33 35.93 -1.38
C PRO A 42 7.65 34.55 -1.97
N PRO A 43 8.93 34.17 -2.11
CA PRO A 43 9.28 32.90 -2.73
C PRO A 43 8.48 31.81 -2.02
N SER A 44 7.66 31.09 -2.80
CA SER A 44 6.94 29.93 -2.30
C SER A 44 7.98 29.04 -1.63
N GLY A 45 7.76 28.75 -0.34
CA GLY A 45 8.65 27.90 0.42
C GLY A 45 8.77 26.52 -0.24
N PRO A 46 9.70 25.67 0.22
CA PRO A 46 9.78 24.30 -0.29
C PRO A 46 8.41 23.63 -0.16
N GLU A 47 7.80 23.28 -1.30
CA GLU A 47 6.47 22.67 -1.37
C GLU A 47 6.63 21.24 -1.90
N ILE A 48 5.83 20.32 -1.39
CA ILE A 48 5.78 18.95 -1.88
C ILE A 48 4.34 18.44 -1.83
N ASN A 49 3.89 17.83 -2.91
CA ASN A 49 2.55 17.28 -3.01
C ASN A 49 2.56 15.92 -3.73
N ILE A 50 1.59 15.07 -3.39
CA ILE A 50 1.30 13.82 -4.10
C ILE A 50 -0.08 13.96 -4.71
N THR A 51 -0.21 13.54 -5.96
CA THR A 51 -1.46 13.51 -6.74
C THR A 51 -1.64 12.14 -7.37
N GLY A 52 -2.88 11.70 -7.56
CA GLY A 52 -3.19 10.37 -8.10
C GLY A 52 -4.50 9.82 -7.55
N LYS A 53 -4.84 8.58 -7.91
CA LYS A 53 -5.99 7.87 -7.33
C LYS A 53 -5.61 7.28 -5.97
N THR A 54 -6.42 7.53 -4.94
CA THR A 54 -6.28 6.93 -3.60
C THR A 54 -7.11 5.67 -3.40
N TYR A 55 -7.96 5.32 -4.36
CA TYR A 55 -8.74 4.09 -4.39
C TYR A 55 -8.51 3.41 -5.74
N VAL A 56 -8.17 2.13 -5.71
CA VAL A 56 -7.83 1.33 -6.88
C VAL A 56 -8.36 -0.09 -6.69
N GLU A 57 -8.91 -0.70 -7.74
CA GLU A 57 -9.37 -2.09 -7.69
C GLU A 57 -8.19 -3.05 -7.88
N LYS A 58 -8.29 -4.25 -7.30
CA LYS A 58 -7.28 -5.31 -7.49
C LYS A 58 -7.08 -5.63 -8.97
N ASN A 59 -5.83 -5.86 -9.38
CA ASN A 59 -5.39 -6.04 -10.78
C ASN A 59 -5.65 -4.82 -11.68
N GLN A 60 -5.71 -3.61 -11.13
CA GLN A 60 -5.69 -2.36 -11.89
C GLN A 60 -4.41 -1.58 -11.63
N LYS A 61 -4.09 -0.65 -12.54
CA LYS A 61 -2.88 0.17 -12.44
C LYS A 61 -3.03 1.30 -11.42
N LEU A 62 -2.20 1.30 -10.37
CA LEU A 62 -1.98 2.45 -9.50
C LEU A 62 -0.98 3.41 -10.18
N ARG A 63 -1.25 4.71 -10.06
CA ARG A 63 -0.36 5.77 -10.52
C ARG A 63 -0.41 6.95 -9.56
N LEU A 64 0.72 7.24 -8.91
CA LEU A 64 0.94 8.40 -8.08
C LEU A 64 2.00 9.29 -8.71
N VAL A 65 1.83 10.61 -8.62
CA VAL A 65 2.79 11.63 -9.05
C VAL A 65 3.12 12.51 -7.87
N CYS A 66 4.39 12.57 -7.51
CA CYS A 66 4.89 13.51 -6.52
C CYS A 66 5.63 14.65 -7.22
N ASN A 67 5.32 15.88 -6.85
CA ASN A 67 6.08 17.06 -7.28
C ASN A 67 6.64 17.75 -6.03
N ALA A 68 7.94 18.06 -6.04
CA ALA A 68 8.63 18.75 -4.97
C ALA A 68 9.42 19.94 -5.51
N THR A 69 8.98 21.15 -5.16
CA THR A 69 9.59 22.42 -5.57
C THR A 69 10.48 22.95 -4.45
N GLY A 70 11.71 23.34 -4.76
CA GLY A 70 12.63 23.94 -3.79
C GLY A 70 12.68 25.46 -3.91
N ALA A 71 12.91 26.15 -2.77
CA ALA A 71 12.86 27.62 -2.73
C ALA A 71 13.97 28.30 -3.57
N GLY A 72 15.16 27.71 -3.62
CA GLY A 72 16.32 28.24 -4.35
C GLY A 72 16.61 27.51 -5.67
N HIS A 73 16.66 26.18 -5.60
CA HIS A 73 16.97 25.21 -6.66
C HIS A 73 16.05 23.99 -6.49
N SER A 74 15.97 23.10 -7.49
CA SER A 74 15.28 21.82 -7.36
C SER A 74 15.96 20.92 -6.32
N PRO A 75 15.21 20.14 -5.52
CA PRO A 75 15.81 19.15 -4.62
C PRO A 75 16.66 18.12 -5.38
N ASP A 76 17.76 17.67 -4.79
CA ASP A 76 18.73 16.77 -5.43
C ASP A 76 18.20 15.34 -5.64
N SER A 77 17.27 14.90 -4.80
CA SER A 77 16.72 13.53 -4.82
C SER A 77 15.28 13.49 -4.30
N LEU A 78 14.56 12.44 -4.69
CA LEU A 78 13.20 12.15 -4.26
C LEU A 78 13.07 10.64 -4.04
N ASP A 79 12.69 10.25 -2.83
CA ASP A 79 12.46 8.87 -2.42
C ASP A 79 10.98 8.59 -2.19
N TRP A 80 10.52 7.42 -2.61
CA TRP A 80 9.21 6.86 -2.26
C TRP A 80 9.32 5.83 -1.15
N PHE A 81 8.32 5.76 -0.29
CA PHE A 81 8.16 4.74 0.74
C PHE A 81 6.73 4.23 0.77
N LEU A 82 6.53 2.94 1.03
CA LEU A 82 5.25 2.33 1.37
C LEU A 82 5.35 1.77 2.79
N ASN A 83 4.47 2.21 3.69
CA ASN A 83 4.40 1.73 5.07
C ASN A 83 5.77 1.79 5.80
N GLY A 84 6.58 2.82 5.49
CA GLY A 84 7.92 3.06 6.03
C GLY A 84 9.07 2.36 5.30
N GLN A 85 8.80 1.42 4.39
CA GLN A 85 9.82 0.74 3.58
C GLN A 85 10.10 1.53 2.30
N LYS A 86 11.38 1.78 1.99
CA LYS A 86 11.78 2.50 0.77
C LYS A 86 11.45 1.66 -0.46
N LEU A 87 10.72 2.25 -1.40
CA LEU A 87 10.43 1.65 -2.70
C LEU A 87 11.59 1.89 -3.68
N ALA A 88 11.75 0.94 -4.58
CA ALA A 88 12.60 1.02 -5.76
C ALA A 88 11.83 0.42 -6.95
N THR A 89 12.31 0.68 -8.17
CA THR A 89 11.81 -0.03 -9.35
C THR A 89 12.10 -1.53 -9.22
N ASP A 90 11.06 -2.35 -9.30
CA ASP A 90 11.08 -3.81 -9.16
C ASP A 90 10.27 -4.38 -10.33
N VAL A 91 10.97 -4.91 -11.34
CA VAL A 91 10.36 -5.38 -12.60
C VAL A 91 9.54 -6.64 -12.38
N ASP A 92 9.95 -7.51 -11.46
CA ASP A 92 9.26 -8.77 -11.15
C ASP A 92 7.91 -8.49 -10.45
N LYS A 93 7.85 -7.43 -9.63
CA LYS A 93 6.61 -6.92 -9.01
C LYS A 93 5.87 -5.87 -9.84
N LYS A 94 6.36 -5.53 -11.04
CA LYS A 94 5.79 -4.49 -11.92
C LYS A 94 5.63 -3.11 -11.24
N VAL A 95 6.57 -2.78 -10.35
CA VAL A 95 6.68 -1.47 -9.68
C VAL A 95 7.69 -0.63 -10.43
N PHE A 96 7.27 0.52 -10.94
CA PHE A 96 8.10 1.41 -11.75
C PHE A 96 8.15 2.81 -11.14
N ILE A 97 9.37 3.30 -10.88
CA ILE A 97 9.61 4.68 -10.43
C ILE A 97 10.37 5.42 -11.53
N GLN A 98 9.78 6.52 -12.00
CA GLN A 98 10.38 7.44 -12.95
C GLN A 98 10.59 8.80 -12.28
N MET A 99 11.60 9.55 -12.73
CA MET A 99 11.99 10.84 -12.13
C MET A 99 12.45 11.81 -13.21
N GLN A 100 12.04 13.07 -13.08
CA GLN A 100 12.39 14.17 -13.98
C GLN A 100 12.68 15.44 -13.16
N VAL A 101 13.62 16.26 -13.63
CA VAL A 101 14.03 17.50 -12.94
C VAL A 101 13.82 18.68 -13.89
N SER A 102 13.10 19.69 -13.40
CA SER A 102 12.87 20.97 -14.06
C SER A 102 13.67 22.06 -13.33
N LEU A 103 14.78 22.49 -13.93
CA LEU A 103 15.61 23.57 -13.37
C LEU A 103 14.90 24.93 -13.41
N MET A 104 14.07 25.16 -14.43
CA MET A 104 13.28 26.39 -14.58
C MET A 104 12.21 26.52 -13.49
N GLU A 105 11.49 25.44 -13.20
CA GLU A 105 10.45 25.40 -12.15
C GLU A 105 11.04 25.04 -10.78
N LYS A 106 12.35 24.81 -10.68
CA LYS A 106 13.03 24.34 -9.46
C LYS A 106 12.35 23.14 -8.82
N THR A 107 11.87 22.22 -9.65
CA THR A 107 10.98 21.13 -9.25
C THR A 107 11.56 19.80 -9.68
N ILE A 108 11.58 18.84 -8.74
CA ILE A 108 11.75 17.43 -9.04
C ILE A 108 10.37 16.76 -9.04
N SER A 109 10.09 15.99 -10.07
CA SER A 109 8.81 15.29 -10.24
C SER A 109 9.09 13.80 -10.39
N SER A 110 8.34 12.96 -9.69
CA SER A 110 8.46 11.52 -9.77
C SER A 110 7.10 10.87 -9.95
N VAL A 111 7.05 9.88 -10.85
CA VAL A 111 5.89 9.04 -11.10
C VAL A 111 6.18 7.66 -10.55
N LEU A 112 5.32 7.20 -9.65
CA LEU A 112 5.28 5.82 -9.16
C LEU A 112 4.09 5.12 -9.81
N GLU A 113 4.36 4.00 -10.49
CA GLU A 113 3.35 3.16 -11.11
C GLU A 113 3.46 1.71 -10.61
N VAL A 114 2.32 1.07 -10.37
CA VAL A 114 2.21 -0.37 -10.08
C VAL A 114 1.15 -0.92 -11.03
N GLU A 115 1.49 -1.88 -11.88
CA GLU A 115 0.59 -2.28 -12.98
C GLU A 115 -0.53 -3.23 -12.55
N ASP A 116 -0.19 -4.27 -11.79
CA ASP A 116 -1.12 -5.30 -11.30
C ASP A 116 -1.24 -5.20 -9.77
N VAL A 117 -1.94 -4.18 -9.28
CA VAL A 117 -2.06 -3.90 -7.84
C VAL A 117 -2.72 -5.06 -7.07
N ASP A 118 -2.11 -5.47 -5.95
CA ASP A 118 -2.69 -6.40 -4.99
C ASP A 118 -2.97 -5.72 -3.63
N MET A 119 -3.64 -6.42 -2.72
CA MET A 119 -3.99 -5.96 -1.38
C MET A 119 -2.77 -5.57 -0.53
N ASP A 120 -1.60 -6.15 -0.81
CA ASP A 120 -0.34 -5.84 -0.12
C ASP A 120 0.24 -4.46 -0.52
N ASP A 121 -0.21 -3.88 -1.64
CA ASP A 121 0.13 -2.51 -2.05
C ASP A 121 -0.70 -1.45 -1.28
N ALA A 122 -1.72 -1.85 -0.52
CA ALA A 122 -2.50 -0.93 0.29
C ALA A 122 -1.67 -0.34 1.44
N GLY A 123 -1.78 0.97 1.67
CA GLY A 123 -1.02 1.60 2.74
C GLY A 123 -0.81 3.10 2.63
N ILE A 124 0.17 3.58 3.38
CA ILE A 124 0.61 4.98 3.37
C ILE A 124 1.82 5.08 2.45
N TYR A 125 1.62 5.73 1.30
CA TYR A 125 2.68 6.13 0.39
C TYR A 125 3.24 7.48 0.83
N VAL A 126 4.55 7.55 1.00
CA VAL A 126 5.28 8.76 1.39
C VAL A 126 6.26 9.13 0.28
N CYS A 127 6.26 10.39 -0.13
CA CYS A 127 7.25 10.99 -0.99
C CYS A 127 8.10 11.96 -0.17
N ARG A 128 9.43 11.83 -0.23
CA ARG A 128 10.36 12.63 0.57
C ARG A 128 11.54 13.08 -0.27
N THR A 129 11.86 14.37 -0.21
CA THR A 129 13.13 14.93 -0.72
C THR A 129 14.11 15.26 0.41
N SER A 130 13.60 15.62 1.59
CA SER A 130 14.38 15.84 2.82
C SER A 130 13.49 15.65 4.05
N ASP A 131 14.07 15.59 5.25
CA ASP A 131 13.30 15.40 6.50
C ASP A 131 12.31 16.55 6.80
N LEU A 132 12.45 17.71 6.15
CA LEU A 132 11.54 18.86 6.26
C LEU A 132 10.60 19.02 5.06
N GLN A 133 10.74 18.20 4.01
CA GLN A 133 9.94 18.25 2.79
C GLN A 133 9.43 16.83 2.48
N VAL A 134 8.30 16.51 3.11
CA VAL A 134 7.62 15.21 3.06
C VAL A 134 6.15 15.42 2.70
N ALA A 135 5.62 14.61 1.78
CA ALA A 135 4.19 14.45 1.55
C ALA A 135 3.79 12.99 1.73
N SER A 136 2.55 12.74 2.16
CA SER A 136 2.02 11.39 2.33
C SER A 136 0.57 11.29 1.84
N THR A 137 0.22 10.18 1.22
CA THR A 137 -1.16 9.84 0.88
C THR A 137 -1.47 8.40 1.28
N ARG A 138 -2.74 8.12 1.63
CA ARG A 138 -3.21 6.76 1.84
C ARG A 138 -3.82 6.23 0.54
N VAL A 139 -3.47 5.01 0.18
CA VAL A 139 -4.10 4.26 -0.92
C VAL A 139 -4.78 3.04 -0.32
N ASP A 140 -6.06 2.87 -0.65
CA ASP A 140 -6.87 1.71 -0.27
C ASP A 140 -7.17 0.88 -1.53
N VAL A 141 -6.85 -0.42 -1.48
CA VAL A 141 -7.09 -1.37 -2.56
C VAL A 141 -8.43 -2.06 -2.35
N LEU A 142 -9.26 -2.09 -3.39
CA LEU A 142 -10.61 -2.62 -3.37
C LEU A 142 -10.66 -4.00 -4.03
N ASN A 143 -11.12 -5.01 -3.29
CA ASN A 143 -11.43 -6.32 -3.86
C ASN A 143 -12.94 -6.48 -4.04
N ALA A 144 -13.41 -6.42 -5.28
CA ALA A 144 -14.81 -6.61 -5.64
C ALA A 144 -15.13 -8.11 -5.83
N ASP A 145 -14.97 -8.90 -4.76
CA ASP A 145 -15.42 -10.29 -4.77
C ASP A 145 -16.92 -10.34 -5.06
N THR A 146 -17.30 -11.03 -6.13
CA THR A 146 -18.66 -11.04 -6.62
C THR A 146 -19.58 -11.82 -5.68
N ASN A 147 -20.36 -11.09 -4.86
CA ASN A 147 -21.75 -11.35 -4.47
C ASN A 147 -22.14 -10.41 -3.32
N ASN A 148 -22.85 -9.32 -3.63
CA ASN A 148 -23.39 -8.41 -2.62
C ASN A 148 -24.55 -9.08 -1.84
N VAL A 149 -24.23 -9.95 -0.88
CA VAL A 149 -25.23 -10.54 0.01
C VAL A 149 -25.78 -9.46 0.92
N LYS A 150 -27.06 -9.12 0.74
CA LYS A 150 -27.79 -8.16 1.57
C LYS A 150 -27.75 -8.58 3.05
N ARG A 151 -26.89 -7.95 3.84
CA ARG A 151 -26.82 -8.15 5.30
C ARG A 151 -28.07 -7.53 5.95
N GLY A 152 -29.03 -8.38 6.31
CA GLY A 152 -30.18 -8.01 7.14
C GLY A 152 -31.54 -8.34 6.53
N THR A 153 -32.04 -9.55 6.81
CA THR A 153 -33.23 -9.78 7.65
C THR A 153 -33.27 -11.27 7.96
N GLU A 154 -32.89 -11.66 9.17
CA GLU A 154 -33.23 -12.98 9.69
C GLU A 154 -34.75 -13.04 9.90
N LYS A 155 -35.43 -13.84 9.09
CA LYS A 155 -36.76 -14.37 9.41
C LYS A 155 -36.65 -15.87 9.43
N ASP A 156 -36.41 -16.40 10.62
CA ASP A 156 -36.62 -17.79 10.94
C ASP A 156 -38.11 -18.11 10.80
N THR A 157 -38.50 -18.83 9.75
CA THR A 157 -39.66 -19.73 9.78
C THR A 157 -39.55 -20.80 8.70
N THR A 158 -39.20 -22.01 9.16
CA THR A 158 -39.78 -23.31 8.80
C THR A 158 -40.04 -23.64 7.31
N SER A 159 -39.46 -24.78 6.89
CA SER A 159 -39.82 -25.51 5.67
C SER A 159 -41.33 -25.68 5.48
N GLU A 160 -41.85 -25.27 4.33
CA GLU A 160 -43.03 -25.91 3.76
C GLU A 160 -42.94 -26.03 2.23
N LYS A 161 -43.56 -27.10 1.73
CA LYS A 161 -43.33 -27.67 0.40
C LYS A 161 -44.58 -27.50 -0.44
N SER A 162 -44.50 -26.76 -1.54
CA SER A 162 -45.57 -26.74 -2.56
C SER A 162 -45.04 -26.55 -3.98
N GLU A 163 -45.22 -27.60 -4.78
CA GLU A 163 -45.42 -27.49 -6.23
C GLU A 163 -46.78 -26.76 -6.46
N SER A 164 -47.18 -26.24 -7.62
CA SER A 164 -46.82 -26.52 -9.01
C SER A 164 -47.35 -25.39 -9.91
N SER A 165 -46.79 -25.18 -11.11
CA SER A 165 -47.56 -24.73 -12.28
C SER A 165 -46.87 -25.08 -13.61
N LYS A 166 -47.36 -26.17 -14.20
CA LYS A 166 -47.07 -26.73 -15.54
C LYS A 166 -46.83 -25.74 -16.68
N SER A 167 -45.95 -26.15 -17.59
CA SER A 167 -46.26 -26.20 -19.03
C SER A 167 -45.86 -27.58 -19.60
N LYS A 168 -46.53 -28.03 -20.67
CA LYS A 168 -46.37 -29.36 -21.29
C LYS A 168 -45.47 -29.31 -22.52
N GLN A 169 -44.64 -30.34 -22.74
CA GLN A 169 -44.72 -31.12 -23.99
C GLN A 169 -44.04 -32.50 -23.87
N ASP A 170 -44.67 -33.52 -24.47
CA ASP A 170 -44.21 -34.92 -24.48
C ASP A 170 -43.12 -35.17 -25.55
N SER A 171 -42.17 -36.08 -25.28
CA SER A 171 -42.15 -37.40 -25.94
C SER A 171 -40.96 -38.31 -25.56
N LEU A 172 -41.26 -39.60 -25.45
CA LEU A 172 -40.44 -40.80 -25.20
C LEU A 172 -38.96 -40.76 -25.66
N ASN A 173 -38.00 -41.32 -24.90
CA ASN A 173 -37.73 -42.78 -24.96
C ASN A 173 -37.01 -43.42 -23.73
N LYS A 174 -37.10 -44.75 -23.68
CA LYS A 174 -36.71 -45.78 -22.68
C LYS A 174 -35.42 -45.63 -21.82
N ARG A 175 -35.53 -46.19 -20.60
CA ARG A 175 -34.63 -47.14 -19.88
C ARG A 175 -33.41 -47.66 -20.69
N SER A 176 -32.21 -47.91 -20.13
CA SER A 176 -31.64 -47.83 -18.76
C SER A 176 -30.08 -48.01 -18.89
N ASP A 177 -29.19 -48.16 -17.91
CA ASP A 177 -29.28 -48.53 -16.47
C ASP A 177 -28.09 -47.96 -15.63
N SER A 178 -27.70 -48.66 -14.55
CA SER A 178 -26.69 -48.34 -13.52
C SER A 178 -25.22 -48.56 -13.94
N HIS A 179 -24.29 -47.74 -13.42
CA HIS A 179 -23.33 -48.13 -12.35
C HIS A 179 -22.28 -47.05 -12.00
N ALA A 180 -21.86 -47.05 -10.72
CA ALA A 180 -20.56 -46.65 -10.12
C ALA A 180 -19.74 -45.42 -10.62
N GLY A 181 -19.26 -44.59 -9.68
CA GLY A 181 -18.29 -43.52 -9.98
C GLY A 181 -17.88 -42.60 -8.82
N ARG A 182 -17.33 -43.14 -7.73
CA ARG A 182 -16.86 -42.36 -6.56
C ARG A 182 -15.36 -42.12 -6.64
N HIS A 183 -14.90 -40.88 -6.85
CA HIS A 183 -13.51 -40.50 -6.51
C HIS A 183 -13.38 -39.03 -6.08
N SER A 184 -12.87 -38.84 -4.86
CA SER A 184 -12.41 -37.57 -4.30
C SER A 184 -10.89 -37.51 -4.41
N SER A 185 -10.33 -36.36 -4.79
CA SER A 185 -8.90 -36.19 -5.08
C SER A 185 -8.11 -35.67 -3.87
N THR A 186 -7.42 -36.56 -3.16
CA THR A 186 -6.40 -36.18 -2.17
C THR A 186 -5.05 -35.98 -2.86
N PHE A 187 -4.71 -34.74 -3.22
CA PHE A 187 -3.41 -34.40 -3.79
C PHE A 187 -2.41 -33.86 -2.74
N SER A 188 -1.15 -34.30 -2.88
CA SER A 188 0.06 -33.65 -2.37
C SER A 188 0.23 -33.47 -0.84
N LYS A 189 0.58 -34.56 -0.15
CA LYS A 189 1.28 -34.52 1.16
C LYS A 189 2.73 -35.04 1.11
N LEU A 190 3.34 -35.13 -0.08
CA LEU A 190 4.64 -35.80 -0.30
C LEU A 190 5.81 -34.87 -0.70
N LEU A 191 5.62 -33.55 -0.75
CA LEU A 191 6.70 -32.60 -1.08
C LEU A 191 7.39 -31.97 0.14
N PHE A 192 6.80 -32.03 1.34
CA PHE A 192 7.36 -31.41 2.55
C PHE A 192 8.42 -32.25 3.28
N SER A 193 8.68 -33.49 2.85
CA SER A 193 9.60 -34.40 3.55
C SER A 193 11.05 -34.39 3.04
N LEU A 194 11.38 -33.65 1.97
CA LEU A 194 12.67 -33.80 1.27
C LEU A 194 13.62 -32.59 1.34
N ILE A 195 13.20 -31.47 1.94
CA ILE A 195 14.02 -30.25 2.02
C ILE A 195 14.81 -30.18 3.35
N LEU A 196 14.34 -30.85 4.41
CA LEU A 196 14.95 -30.77 5.75
C LEU A 196 16.30 -31.51 5.87
N THR A 197 16.60 -32.44 4.97
CA THR A 197 17.85 -33.23 4.99
C THR A 197 19.04 -32.53 4.33
N ILE A 198 18.83 -31.47 3.54
CA ILE A 198 19.90 -30.74 2.83
C ILE A 198 20.57 -29.69 3.73
N ILE A 199 19.87 -29.21 4.77
CA ILE A 199 20.39 -28.18 5.68
C ILE A 199 21.42 -28.77 6.67
N PHE A 200 21.22 -29.99 7.14
CA PHE A 200 22.10 -30.62 8.13
C PHE A 200 23.48 -31.04 7.59
N SER A 201 23.65 -31.25 6.28
CA SER A 201 24.92 -31.70 5.70
C SER A 201 25.92 -30.57 5.40
N ARG A 202 25.53 -29.29 5.51
CA ARG A 202 26.45 -28.14 5.33
C ARG A 202 27.00 -27.55 6.63
N PHE A 203 26.46 -27.90 7.80
CA PHE A 203 26.86 -27.25 9.06
C PHE A 203 28.06 -27.88 9.78
N GLN A 204 28.63 -28.96 9.25
CA GLN A 204 29.62 -29.79 9.97
C GLN A 204 31.05 -29.77 9.38
N ASN A 205 31.29 -29.00 8.32
CA ASN A 205 32.55 -28.99 7.56
C ASN A 205 33.36 -27.68 7.62
N HIS A 206 33.12 -26.80 8.60
CA HIS A 206 33.86 -25.51 8.70
C HIS A 206 34.65 -25.30 10.01
N PHE A 207 34.85 -26.37 10.78
CA PHE A 207 35.78 -26.39 11.93
C PHE A 207 36.81 -27.51 11.73
N LEU A 208 37.99 -27.15 11.22
CA LEU A 208 39.31 -27.70 11.58
C LEU A 208 40.43 -26.92 10.85
N LEU A 209 41.51 -26.65 11.60
CA LEU A 209 42.76 -25.91 11.28
C LEU A 209 43.72 -26.77 10.40
N PRO A 210 44.97 -26.37 10.03
CA PRO A 210 45.84 -25.24 10.44
C PRO A 210 46.45 -24.48 9.21
N THR A 211 47.47 -23.60 9.25
CA THR A 211 48.52 -23.18 10.23
C THR A 211 48.71 -21.67 10.21
#